data_AF-A0A920QA30-F1
#
_entry.id   AF-A0A920QA30-F1
#
_cell.length_a   1.000
_cell.length_b   1.000
_cell.length_c   1.000
_cell.angle_alpha   90.00
_cell.angle_beta   90.00
_cell.angle_gamma   90.00
#
_symmetry.space_group_name_H-M   'P 1'
#
loop_
_entity.id
_entity.type
_entity.pdbx_description
1 polymer ?
#
loop_
_entity_poly.entity_id
_entity_poly.type
_entity_poly.pdbx_seq_one_letter_code
_entity_poly.pdbx_strand_id
1 'polypeptide(L)' 'MPRVKTRARHAAEQALHSPLLNDNRIDGARGILINVVGGVSMGMQEVDEASTFIKEHGHKNAEIIWGAH' A
#
# COMPACT_ATOMS: atom_id res chain seq x y z
N MET A 1 1.24 -20.30 -10.87
CA MET A 1 0.36 -19.40 -11.63
C MET A 1 0.65 -17.97 -11.19
N PRO A 2 0.97 -17.03 -12.09
CA PRO A 2 1.16 -15.65 -11.70
C PRO A 2 -0.19 -15.09 -11.25
N ARG A 3 -0.30 -14.61 -10.00
CA ARG A 3 -1.50 -13.91 -9.56
C ARG A 3 -1.63 -12.66 -10.44
N VAL A 4 -2.74 -12.50 -11.15
CA VAL A 4 -3.06 -11.26 -11.88
C VAL A 4 -2.96 -10.12 -10.87
N LYS A 5 -2.10 -9.12 -11.12
CA LYS A 5 -1.97 -7.97 -10.23
C LYS A 5 -3.27 -7.17 -10.28
N THR A 6 -3.92 -6.98 -9.13
CA THR A 6 -5.12 -6.14 -9.02
C THR A 6 -4.74 -4.67 -9.16
N ARG A 7 -5.71 -3.81 -9.50
CA ARG A 7 -5.47 -2.36 -9.61
C ARG A 7 -4.94 -1.76 -8.31
N ALA A 8 -5.42 -2.25 -7.17
CA ALA A 8 -4.99 -1.80 -5.84
C ALA A 8 -3.54 -2.17 -5.55
N ARG A 9 -3.17 -3.42 -5.84
CA ARG A 9 -1.78 -3.88 -5.73
C ARG A 9 -0.84 -3.07 -6.62
N HIS A 10 -1.25 -2.80 -7.85
CA HIS A 10 -0.44 -2.03 -8.79
C HIS A 10 -0.25 -0.58 -8.31
N ALA A 11 -1.31 0.07 -7.81
CA ALA A 11 -1.21 1.42 -7.25
C ALA A 11 -0.26 1.48 -6.04
N ALA A 12 -0.33 0.49 -5.15
CA ALA A 12 0.55 0.40 -4.00
C ALA A 12 2.03 0.14 -4.40
N GLU A 13 2.28 -0.67 -5.43
CA GLU A 13 3.63 -0.85 -6.02
C GLU A 13 4.19 0.44 -6.59
N GLN A 14 3.37 1.22 -7.31
CA GLN A 14 3.80 2.50 -7.84
C GLN A 14 4.10 3.50 -6.73
N ALA A 15 3.28 3.52 -5.66
CA ALA A 15 3.51 4.39 -4.51
C ALA A 15 4.86 4.11 -3.84
N LEU A 16 5.24 2.84 -3.66
CA LEU A 16 6.53 2.44 -3.08
C LEU A 16 7.73 2.79 -3.98
N HIS A 17 7.53 2.81 -5.30
CA HIS A 17 8.56 3.20 -6.26
C HIS A 17 8.52 4.70 -6.61
N SER A 18 7.72 5.49 -5.89
CA SER A 18 7.65 6.93 -6.12
C SER A 18 9.02 7.59 -5.89
N PRO A 19 9.44 8.51 -6.77
CA PRO A 19 10.67 9.28 -6.56
C PRO A 19 10.69 10.06 -5.24
N LEU A 20 9.52 10.35 -4.65
CA LEU A 20 9.43 11.01 -3.36
C LEU A 20 9.99 10.18 -2.20
N LEU A 21 10.02 8.85 -2.36
CA LEU A 21 10.59 7.94 -1.37
C LEU A 21 12.12 7.79 -1.53
N ASN A 22 12.72 8.22 -2.65
CA ASN A 22 14.17 8.17 -2.91
C ASN A 22 14.82 6.85 -2.44
N ASP A 23 16.07 6.87 -1.96
CA ASP A 23 16.75 5.74 -1.31
C ASP A 23 16.11 5.34 0.04
N ASN A 24 15.16 6.15 0.54
CA ASN A 24 14.40 5.90 1.76
C ASN A 24 13.18 5.03 1.44
N ARG A 25 13.48 3.78 1.12
CA ARG A 25 12.50 2.70 1.25
C ARG A 25 11.86 2.79 2.64
N ILE A 26 10.58 2.44 2.75
CA ILE A 26 9.86 2.48 4.04
C ILE A 26 10.30 1.38 5.03
N ASP A 27 11.41 0.69 4.72
CA ASP A 27 12.07 -0.30 5.56
C ASP A 27 12.36 0.30 6.95
N GLY A 28 11.71 -0.25 7.98
CA GLY A 28 11.84 0.23 9.36
C GLY A 28 10.80 1.25 9.80
N ALA A 29 9.91 1.72 8.91
CA ALA A 29 8.76 2.54 9.28
C ALA A 29 7.86 1.77 10.26
N ARG A 30 7.68 2.32 11.48
CA ARG A 30 6.84 1.73 12.52
C ARG A 30 5.40 2.24 12.51
N GLY A 31 5.16 3.36 11.84
CA GLY A 31 3.83 3.90 11.59
C GLY A 31 3.71 4.25 10.11
N ILE A 32 2.64 3.81 9.47
CA ILE A 32 2.37 4.03 8.05
C ILE A 32 0.94 4.55 7.91
N LEU A 33 0.78 5.71 7.29
CA LEU A 33 -0.51 6.27 6.91
C LEU A 33 -0.74 6.06 5.42
N ILE A 34 -1.84 5.41 5.07
CA ILE A 34 -2.20 5.10 3.68
C ILE A 34 -3.49 5.84 3.33
N ASN A 35 -3.51 6.50 2.18
CA ASN A 35 -4.73 7.06 1.60
C ASN A 35 -5.03 6.32 0.29
N VAL A 36 -6.11 5.55 0.27
CA VAL A 36 -6.54 4.81 -0.91
C VAL A 36 -7.66 5.59 -1.60
N VAL A 37 -7.46 5.92 -2.87
CA VAL A 37 -8.41 6.67 -3.68
C VAL A 37 -8.94 5.78 -4.77
N GLY A 38 -10.26 5.60 -4.83
CA GLY A 38 -10.90 4.73 -5.79
C GLY A 38 -12.19 5.30 -6.38
N GLY A 39 -12.68 4.65 -7.43
CA GLY A 39 -14.04 4.91 -7.92
C GLY A 39 -15.09 4.23 -7.04
N VAL A 40 -16.37 4.45 -7.35
CA VAL A 40 -17.52 3.85 -6.64
C VAL A 40 -17.50 2.33 -6.53
N SER A 41 -16.73 1.66 -7.38
CA SER A 41 -16.55 0.20 -7.38
C SER A 41 -15.44 -0.27 -6.44
N MET A 42 -14.75 0.63 -5.72
CA MET A 42 -13.68 0.26 -4.81
C MET A 42 -14.25 -0.48 -3.59
N GLY A 43 -13.82 -1.73 -3.42
CA GLY A 43 -14.22 -2.55 -2.29
C GLY A 43 -13.20 -2.52 -1.15
N MET A 44 -13.63 -2.91 0.06
CA MET A 44 -12.73 -3.06 1.21
C MET A 44 -11.57 -4.04 0.94
N GLN A 45 -11.80 -5.09 0.14
CA GLN A 45 -10.77 -6.06 -0.22
C GLN A 45 -9.59 -5.41 -0.95
N GLU A 46 -9.85 -4.38 -1.76
CA GLU A 46 -8.81 -3.67 -2.50
C GLU A 46 -7.98 -2.77 -1.57
N VAL A 47 -8.63 -2.10 -0.63
CA VAL A 47 -7.96 -1.30 0.41
C VAL A 47 -7.09 -2.19 1.29
N ASP A 48 -7.60 -3.37 1.68
CA ASP A 48 -6.88 -4.35 2.49
C ASP A 48 -5.68 -4.94 1.75
N GLU A 49 -5.82 -5.23 0.46
CA GLU A 49 -4.73 -5.73 -0.37
C GLU A 49 -3.59 -4.70 -0.50
N ALA A 50 -3.93 -3.43 -0.78
CA ALA A 50 -2.97 -2.35 -0.84
C ALA A 50 -2.26 -2.14 0.51
N SER A 51 -3.03 -2.15 1.60
CA SER A 51 -2.52 -1.97 2.96
C SER A 51 -1.58 -3.10 3.38
N THR A 52 -1.98 -4.34 3.13
CA THR A 52 -1.18 -5.54 3.42
C THR A 52 0.14 -5.49 2.66
N PHE A 53 0.11 -5.14 1.38
CA PHE A 53 1.33 -5.04 0.59
C PHE A 53 2.31 -3.99 1.13
N ILE A 54 1.81 -2.79 1.45
CA ILE A 54 2.67 -1.73 1.99
C ILE A 54 3.25 -2.17 3.34
N LYS A 55 2.48 -2.89 4.16
CA LYS A 55 2.96 -3.45 5.43
C LYS A 55 4.16 -4.38 5.26
N GLU A 56 4.14 -5.23 4.24
CA GLU A 56 5.23 -6.17 3.94
C GLU A 56 6.56 -5.47 3.63
N HIS A 57 6.52 -4.18 3.27
CA HIS A 57 7.70 -3.37 2.93
C HIS A 57 8.15 -2.47 4.10
N GLY A 58 7.35 -2.40 5.16
CA GLY A 58 7.64 -1.64 6.37
C GLY A 58 8.35 -2.46 7.46
N HIS A 59 8.38 -1.92 8.68
CA HIS A 59 8.81 -2.72 9.83
C HIS A 59 7.83 -3.87 10.11
N LYS A 60 8.33 -5.02 10.59
CA LYS A 60 7.47 -6.19 10.96
C LYS A 60 6.33 -5.88 11.94
N ASN A 61 6.54 -4.87 12.78
CA ASN A 61 5.58 -4.38 13.78
C ASN A 61 5.04 -3.00 13.39
N ALA A 62 5.00 -2.67 12.10
CA ALA A 62 4.43 -1.43 11.65
C ALA A 62 2.93 -1.39 11.96
N GLU A 63 2.49 -0.31 12.58
CA GLU A 63 1.09 0.04 12.68
C GLU A 63 0.68 0.74 11.38
N ILE A 64 -0.46 0.32 10.83
CA ILE A 64 -1.01 0.90 9.62
C ILE A 64 -2.35 1.53 9.96
N ILE A 65 -2.47 2.80 9.58
CA ILE A 65 -3.72 3.54 9.57
C ILE A 65 -4.03 3.80 8.09
N TRP A 66 -5.27 3.55 7.68
CA TRP A 66 -5.69 3.83 6.31
C TRP A 66 -6.98 4.65 6.29
N GLY A 67 -7.05 5.53 5.30
CA GLY A 67 -8.28 6.17 4.84
C GLY A 67 -8.61 5.67 3.44
N ALA A 68 -9.90 5.61 3.13
CA ALA A 68 -10.39 5.26 1.81
C ALA A 68 -11.43 6.28 1.37
N HIS A 69 -11.31 6.77 0.14
CA HIS A 69 -12.27 7.70 -0.46
C HIS A 69 -12.50 7.42 -1.94
#